data_AF-A0A069IJE9-F1
#
_entry.id   AF-A0A069IJE9-F1
#
_cell.length_a   1.000
_cell.length_b   1.000
_cell.length_c   1.000
_cell.angle_alpha   90.00
_cell.angle_beta   90.00
_cell.angle_gamma   90.00
#
_symmetry.space_group_name_H-M   'P 1'
#
loop_
_entity.id
_entity.type
_entity.pdbx_description
1 polymer ?
#
loop_
_entity_poly.entity_id
_entity_poly.type
_entity_poly.pdbx_seq_one_letter_code
_entity_poly.pdbx_strand_id
1 'polypeptide(L)'
;MHDETGKLHYAGSVGSGLDSRMLTKLLAMLTELEVPVCPFEKPPPRLAARWVKPKRVAEISFAEWTKEGRIRHPVFHALRADKAAGNVTRERPVDVEQPRPRPARTVKVSNAERVIDPSTGMTKGDLVGFYEAIAPHLLPHLRGRPVALVRGPTGIDGELFFQKHAETIKIPGTNVLDASLWAGHPPLLEIASQTAIVAAAQLNVIEFHTWNATKSAIDKPDRVIFDLDPGDGVPWRHMLDAAMLTKTMLDELGLVSFLKTSGGKRPACRCAHCAGTAVDHGEEVLARCRSSYRPDHSAALRF
;
A
#
# COMPACT_ATOMS: atom_id res chain seq x y z
N MET A 1 -12.04 5.82 -27.02
CA MET A 1 -10.67 6.19 -26.60
C MET A 1 -9.93 6.73 -27.80
N HIS A 2 -9.14 7.78 -27.65
CA HIS A 2 -8.29 8.25 -28.75
C HIS A 2 -6.97 7.47 -28.77
N ASP A 3 -6.46 7.15 -29.96
CA ASP A 3 -5.10 6.63 -30.11
C ASP A 3 -4.06 7.77 -30.21
N GLU A 4 -2.79 7.42 -30.35
CA GLU A 4 -1.67 8.37 -30.47
C GLU A 4 -1.77 9.26 -31.73
N THR A 5 -2.56 8.85 -32.72
CA THR A 5 -2.83 9.62 -33.95
C THR A 5 -4.10 10.48 -33.85
N GLY A 6 -4.77 10.47 -32.69
CA GLY A 6 -5.99 11.22 -32.44
C GLY A 6 -7.26 10.58 -33.01
N LYS A 7 -7.21 9.34 -33.49
CA LYS A 7 -8.39 8.62 -34.00
C LYS A 7 -9.20 8.00 -32.87
N LEU A 8 -10.53 8.07 -32.98
CA LEU A 8 -11.43 7.56 -31.96
C LEU A 8 -11.75 6.07 -32.18
N HIS A 9 -11.41 5.25 -31.20
CA HIS A 9 -11.68 3.80 -31.18
C HIS A 9 -12.75 3.44 -30.17
N TYR A 10 -13.61 2.50 -30.56
CA TYR A 10 -14.62 1.92 -29.68
C TYR A 10 -13.97 1.02 -28.64
N ALA A 11 -14.18 1.33 -27.36
CA ALA A 11 -13.56 0.62 -26.24
C ALA A 11 -14.54 -0.31 -25.48
N GLY A 12 -15.84 -0.31 -25.80
CA GLY A 12 -16.85 -1.11 -25.10
C GLY A 12 -18.08 -0.29 -24.69
N SER A 13 -19.13 -0.99 -24.23
CA SER A 13 -20.36 -0.39 -23.71
C SER A 13 -20.36 -0.37 -22.18
N VAL A 14 -20.88 0.69 -21.59
CA VAL A 14 -21.01 0.83 -20.13
C VAL A 14 -22.48 1.00 -19.77
N GLY A 15 -23.03 0.08 -18.99
CA GLY A 15 -24.42 0.13 -18.50
C GLY A 15 -24.55 0.24 -16.98
N SER A 16 -23.51 -0.11 -16.24
CA SER A 16 -23.50 -0.08 -14.77
C SER A 16 -22.95 1.25 -14.23
N GLY A 17 -23.43 1.67 -13.06
CA GLY A 17 -23.02 2.94 -12.41
C GLY A 17 -23.79 4.17 -12.87
N LEU A 18 -24.85 3.98 -13.68
CA LEU A 18 -25.74 5.05 -14.15
C LEU A 18 -27.06 5.00 -13.39
N ASP A 19 -27.32 5.99 -12.54
CA ASP A 19 -28.63 6.15 -11.90
C ASP A 19 -29.62 6.90 -12.82
N SER A 20 -30.90 6.92 -12.45
CA SER A 20 -31.96 7.54 -13.26
C SER A 20 -31.75 9.04 -13.47
N ARG A 21 -31.23 9.77 -12.47
CA ARG A 21 -30.99 11.22 -12.55
C ARG A 21 -29.85 11.52 -13.52
N MET A 22 -28.77 10.74 -13.44
CA MET A 22 -27.61 10.84 -14.32
C MET A 22 -27.99 10.50 -15.76
N LEU A 23 -28.81 9.47 -15.98
CA LEU A 23 -29.32 9.12 -17.32
C LEU A 23 -30.10 10.27 -17.95
N THR A 24 -31.02 10.91 -17.22
CA THR A 24 -31.76 12.08 -17.74
C THR A 24 -30.82 13.23 -18.11
N LYS A 25 -29.84 13.51 -17.24
CA LYS A 25 -28.85 14.56 -17.48
C LYS A 25 -27.97 14.26 -18.70
N LEU A 26 -27.48 13.03 -18.80
CA LEU A 26 -26.68 12.59 -19.94
C LEU A 26 -27.48 12.64 -21.23
N LEU A 27 -28.74 12.19 -21.22
CA LEU A 27 -29.60 12.23 -22.40
C LEU A 27 -29.75 13.68 -22.91
N ALA A 28 -30.14 14.61 -22.04
CA ALA A 28 -30.27 16.02 -22.41
C ALA A 28 -28.97 16.60 -22.99
N MET A 29 -27.82 16.32 -22.34
CA MET A 29 -26.51 16.80 -22.81
C MET A 29 -26.04 16.16 -24.12
N LEU A 30 -26.35 14.89 -24.34
CA LEU A 30 -25.90 14.13 -25.50
C LEU A 30 -26.76 14.40 -26.73
N THR A 31 -28.05 14.70 -26.56
CA THR A 31 -28.95 15.11 -27.65
C THR A 31 -28.45 16.36 -28.38
N GLU A 32 -27.89 17.35 -27.66
CA GLU A 32 -27.28 18.54 -28.28
C GLU A 32 -26.03 18.24 -29.13
N LEU A 33 -25.41 17.08 -28.90
CA LEU A 33 -24.18 16.66 -29.57
C LEU A 33 -24.45 15.63 -30.69
N GLU A 34 -25.71 15.33 -31.00
CA GLU A 34 -26.08 14.31 -31.97
C GLU A 34 -25.50 14.60 -33.37
N VAL A 35 -25.01 13.55 -34.02
CA VAL A 35 -24.48 13.57 -35.38
C VAL A 35 -25.01 12.40 -36.20
N PRO A 36 -25.20 12.57 -37.52
CA PRO A 36 -25.74 11.51 -38.36
C PRO A 36 -24.73 10.41 -38.68
N VAL A 37 -23.43 10.69 -38.55
CA VAL A 37 -22.34 9.78 -38.94
C VAL A 37 -21.59 9.29 -37.71
N CYS A 38 -21.22 8.01 -37.73
CA CYS A 38 -20.41 7.37 -36.68
C CYS A 38 -19.05 8.08 -36.55
N PRO A 39 -18.67 8.57 -35.36
CA PRO A 39 -17.39 9.25 -35.13
C PRO A 39 -16.22 8.29 -34.90
N PHE A 40 -16.47 6.97 -34.80
CA PHE A 40 -15.41 5.98 -34.60
C PHE A 40 -14.74 5.63 -35.93
N GLU A 41 -13.42 5.45 -35.91
CA GLU A 41 -12.63 5.00 -37.06
C GLU A 41 -13.13 3.66 -37.61
N LYS A 42 -13.52 2.75 -36.70
CA LYS A 42 -14.19 1.49 -37.02
C LYS A 42 -15.53 1.42 -36.27
N PRO A 43 -16.67 1.36 -36.99
CA PRO A 43 -17.97 1.27 -36.34
C PRO A 43 -18.08 0.03 -35.45
N PRO A 44 -18.69 0.13 -34.25
CA PRO A 44 -18.91 -1.02 -33.40
C PRO A 44 -19.93 -1.99 -34.04
N PRO A 45 -19.76 -3.31 -33.87
CA PRO A 45 -20.67 -4.29 -34.46
C PRO A 45 -22.02 -4.31 -33.73
N ARG A 46 -23.12 -4.29 -34.51
CA ARG A 46 -24.50 -4.57 -34.07
C ARG A 46 -25.04 -3.64 -32.96
N LEU A 47 -24.91 -2.32 -33.13
CA LEU A 47 -25.54 -1.34 -32.26
C LEU A 47 -26.48 -0.43 -33.06
N ALA A 48 -27.78 -0.49 -32.76
CA ALA A 48 -28.68 0.62 -33.05
C ALA A 48 -28.35 1.74 -32.05
N ALA A 49 -27.54 2.71 -32.49
CA ALA A 49 -27.02 3.77 -31.64
C ALA A 49 -27.30 5.15 -32.24
N ARG A 50 -27.49 6.15 -31.37
CA ARG A 50 -27.40 7.56 -31.72
C ARG A 50 -25.96 8.02 -31.56
N TRP A 51 -25.39 8.60 -32.61
CA TRP A 51 -24.01 9.05 -32.59
C TRP A 51 -23.94 10.47 -32.06
N VAL A 52 -22.89 10.77 -31.30
CA VAL A 52 -22.67 12.09 -30.72
C VAL A 52 -21.24 12.55 -30.99
N LYS A 53 -21.02 13.87 -31.04
CA LYS A 53 -19.67 14.44 -31.10
C LYS A 53 -18.90 14.01 -29.84
N PRO A 54 -17.67 13.46 -29.97
CA PRO A 54 -16.87 12.96 -28.86
C PRO A 54 -16.24 14.11 -28.06
N LYS A 55 -17.06 14.96 -27.44
CA LYS A 55 -16.63 16.15 -26.67
C LYS A 55 -16.64 15.95 -25.16
N ARG A 56 -17.23 14.86 -24.66
CA ARG A 56 -17.38 14.58 -23.23
C ARG A 56 -16.45 13.47 -22.81
N VAL A 57 -15.86 13.60 -21.62
CA VAL A 57 -15.02 12.57 -21.01
C VAL A 57 -15.80 11.93 -19.87
N ALA A 58 -15.85 10.61 -19.86
CA ALA A 58 -16.39 9.83 -18.76
C ALA A 58 -15.23 9.16 -18.01
N GLU A 59 -15.31 9.19 -16.69
CA GLU A 59 -14.49 8.36 -15.82
C GLU A 59 -15.15 6.99 -15.67
N ILE A 60 -14.40 5.96 -16.05
CA ILE A 60 -14.88 4.58 -16.10
C ILE A 60 -13.84 3.71 -15.39
N SER A 61 -14.27 2.97 -14.37
CA SER A 61 -13.48 1.85 -13.86
C SER A 61 -13.80 0.58 -14.64
N PHE A 62 -12.81 -0.27 -14.88
CA PHE A 62 -12.97 -1.53 -15.60
C PHE A 62 -11.97 -2.56 -15.07
N ALA A 63 -12.27 -3.85 -15.26
CA ALA A 63 -11.46 -4.94 -14.73
C ALA A 63 -10.16 -5.15 -15.53
N GLU A 64 -10.26 -5.18 -16.86
CA GLU A 64 -9.13 -5.43 -17.74
C GLU A 64 -9.39 -4.92 -19.17
N TRP A 65 -8.30 -4.81 -19.94
CA TRP A 65 -8.34 -4.62 -21.39
C TRP A 65 -8.24 -5.98 -22.11
N THR A 66 -9.11 -6.24 -23.08
CA THR A 66 -8.98 -7.40 -23.96
C THR A 66 -7.87 -7.19 -24.99
N LYS A 67 -7.44 -8.29 -25.64
CA LYS A 67 -6.47 -8.24 -26.74
C LYS A 67 -6.95 -7.38 -27.91
N GLU A 68 -8.27 -7.29 -28.12
CA GLU A 68 -8.91 -6.45 -29.14
C GLU A 68 -9.10 -4.99 -28.68
N GLY A 69 -8.56 -4.59 -27.52
CA GLY A 69 -8.63 -3.22 -27.04
C GLY A 69 -9.99 -2.81 -26.48
N ARG A 70 -10.75 -3.76 -25.90
CA ARG A 70 -12.04 -3.48 -25.23
C ARG A 70 -11.91 -3.57 -23.72
N ILE A 71 -12.70 -2.79 -22.99
CA ILE A 71 -12.78 -2.86 -21.53
C ILE A 71 -13.77 -3.94 -21.09
N ARG A 72 -13.42 -4.68 -20.04
CA ARG A 72 -14.30 -5.69 -19.40
C ARG A 72 -14.83 -5.21 -18.05
N HIS A 73 -16.09 -5.55 -17.76
CA HIS A 73 -16.81 -5.13 -16.55
C HIS A 73 -16.73 -3.62 -16.26
N PRO A 74 -17.05 -2.75 -17.24
CA PRO A 74 -16.96 -1.32 -17.02
C PRO A 74 -18.09 -0.79 -16.13
N VAL A 75 -17.75 0.17 -15.29
CA VAL A 75 -18.68 0.91 -14.43
C VAL A 75 -18.42 2.40 -14.59
N PHE A 76 -19.46 3.14 -14.93
CA PHE A 76 -19.43 4.60 -15.03
C PHE A 76 -19.37 5.22 -13.63
N HIS A 77 -18.53 6.23 -13.44
CA HIS A 77 -18.43 6.98 -12.19
C HIS A 77 -18.94 8.41 -12.36
N ALA A 78 -18.32 9.18 -13.25
CA ALA A 78 -18.63 10.59 -13.41
C ALA A 78 -18.24 11.12 -14.80
N LEU A 79 -18.75 12.30 -15.15
CA LEU A 79 -18.22 13.08 -16.26
C LEU A 79 -17.06 13.95 -15.77
N ARG A 80 -16.00 14.00 -16.58
CA ARG A 80 -14.82 14.84 -16.34
C ARG A 80 -14.88 16.08 -17.22
N ALA A 81 -14.98 17.25 -16.57
CA ALA A 81 -14.92 18.55 -17.23
C ALA A 81 -13.49 19.10 -17.32
N ASP A 82 -12.59 18.54 -16.52
CA ASP A 82 -11.19 18.93 -16.37
C ASP A 82 -10.29 18.38 -17.50
N LYS A 83 -10.77 17.42 -18.28
CA LYS A 83 -9.99 16.76 -19.34
C LYS A 83 -10.66 16.93 -20.71
N ALA A 84 -9.90 17.42 -21.68
CA ALA A 84 -10.34 17.46 -23.07
C ALA A 84 -10.41 16.04 -23.65
N ALA A 85 -11.46 15.74 -24.42
CA ALA A 85 -11.70 14.39 -24.94
C ALA A 85 -10.55 13.83 -25.79
N GLY A 86 -9.85 14.70 -26.55
CA GLY A 86 -8.67 14.32 -27.35
C GLY A 86 -7.48 13.81 -26.51
N ASN A 87 -7.41 14.18 -25.23
CA ASN A 87 -6.30 13.81 -24.34
C ASN A 87 -6.56 12.50 -23.58
N VAL A 88 -7.64 11.79 -23.89
CA VAL A 88 -7.98 10.50 -23.28
C VAL A 88 -7.40 9.38 -24.14
N THR A 89 -6.13 9.07 -23.87
CA THR A 89 -5.39 7.95 -24.45
C THR A 89 -5.31 6.78 -23.48
N ARG A 90 -4.93 5.60 -23.99
CA ARG A 90 -4.72 4.42 -23.14
C ARG A 90 -3.52 4.67 -22.21
N GLU A 91 -3.76 4.69 -20.91
CA GLU A 91 -2.68 4.70 -19.92
C GLU A 91 -1.84 3.43 -20.08
N ARG A 92 -0.57 3.62 -20.41
CA ARG A 92 0.44 2.57 -20.30
C ARG A 92 1.05 2.65 -18.91
N PRO A 93 1.27 1.52 -18.21
CA PRO A 93 2.10 1.52 -17.02
C PRO A 93 3.44 2.14 -17.40
N VAL A 94 3.79 3.26 -16.75
CA VAL A 94 5.14 3.80 -16.85
C VAL A 94 5.95 3.03 -15.82
N ASP A 95 6.97 2.30 -16.26
CA ASP A 95 7.98 1.79 -15.35
C ASP A 95 8.67 3.00 -14.72
N VAL A 96 8.23 3.36 -13.52
CA VAL A 96 8.86 4.43 -12.75
C VAL A 96 10.18 3.86 -12.27
N GLU A 97 11.29 4.35 -12.84
CA GLU A 97 12.63 4.09 -12.32
C GLU A 97 12.63 4.53 -10.85
N GLN A 98 12.72 3.57 -9.94
CA GLN A 98 12.68 3.89 -8.51
C GLN A 98 13.94 4.69 -8.18
N PRO A 99 13.81 5.91 -7.63
CA PRO A 99 14.98 6.70 -7.29
C PRO A 99 15.83 5.92 -6.30
N ARG A 100 17.08 5.64 -6.68
CA ARG A 100 18.02 4.98 -5.77
C ARG A 100 18.22 5.86 -4.53
N PRO A 101 18.14 5.29 -3.32
CA PRO A 101 18.50 6.02 -2.11
C PRO A 101 19.91 6.58 -2.24
N ARG A 102 20.14 7.79 -1.72
CA ARG A 102 21.50 8.34 -1.66
C ARG A 102 22.28 7.59 -0.58
N PRO A 103 23.60 7.41 -0.74
CA PRO A 103 24.42 6.76 0.27
C PRO A 103 24.40 7.54 1.59
N ALA A 104 24.63 6.82 2.68
CA ALA A 104 24.63 7.38 4.03
C ALA A 104 25.62 8.56 4.17
N ARG A 105 25.21 9.62 4.85
CA ARG A 105 25.99 10.87 5.01
C ARG A 105 26.75 10.92 6.33
N THR A 106 26.17 10.39 7.41
CA THR A 106 26.71 10.57 8.77
C THR A 106 27.46 9.36 9.33
N VAL A 107 27.32 8.16 8.74
CA VAL A 107 27.91 6.92 9.28
C VAL A 107 28.81 6.26 8.26
N LYS A 108 30.01 5.84 8.69
CA LYS A 108 30.90 5.01 7.88
C LYS A 108 30.30 3.62 7.72
N VAL A 109 29.83 3.31 6.51
CA VAL A 109 29.26 2.01 6.14
C VAL A 109 30.38 1.08 5.71
N SER A 110 30.47 -0.10 6.31
CA SER A 110 31.39 -1.14 5.83
C SER A 110 30.74 -1.98 4.73
N ASN A 111 31.52 -2.37 3.72
CA ASN A 111 31.06 -3.11 2.54
C ASN A 111 29.82 -2.44 1.92
N ALA A 112 29.89 -1.13 1.68
CA ALA A 112 28.76 -0.32 1.25
C ALA A 112 28.29 -0.72 -0.15
N GLU A 113 29.21 -1.08 -1.02
CA GLU A 113 29.03 -1.56 -2.39
C GLU A 113 28.40 -2.95 -2.50
N ARG A 114 28.28 -3.67 -1.38
CA ARG A 114 27.73 -5.02 -1.35
C ARG A 114 26.26 -5.01 -1.74
N VAL A 115 25.92 -5.72 -2.81
CA VAL A 115 24.53 -5.89 -3.27
C VAL A 115 23.74 -6.69 -2.25
N ILE A 116 22.56 -6.17 -1.86
CA ILE A 116 21.62 -6.82 -0.95
C ILE A 116 20.34 -7.27 -1.65
N ASP A 117 20.01 -6.67 -2.79
CA ASP A 117 18.91 -7.05 -3.67
C ASP A 117 19.44 -7.18 -5.10
N PRO A 118 19.71 -8.40 -5.58
CA PRO A 118 20.20 -8.64 -6.94
C PRO A 118 19.23 -8.17 -8.03
N SER A 119 17.92 -8.14 -7.76
CA SER A 119 16.90 -7.80 -8.76
C SER A 119 16.88 -6.31 -9.12
N THR A 120 17.24 -5.45 -8.16
CA THR A 120 17.29 -4.00 -8.33
C THR A 120 18.72 -3.45 -8.35
N GLY A 121 19.70 -4.26 -7.92
CA GLY A 121 21.08 -3.85 -7.71
C GLY A 121 21.27 -2.97 -6.48
N MET A 122 20.28 -2.89 -5.57
CA MET A 122 20.41 -2.10 -4.34
C MET A 122 21.53 -2.65 -3.46
N THR A 123 22.32 -1.74 -2.92
CA THR A 123 23.49 -2.04 -2.10
C THR A 123 23.22 -1.80 -0.61
N LYS A 124 24.11 -2.28 0.24
CA LYS A 124 24.09 -2.00 1.67
C LYS A 124 24.18 -0.49 1.94
N GLY A 125 24.99 0.24 1.19
CA GLY A 125 25.10 1.70 1.28
C GLY A 125 23.77 2.39 1.02
N ASP A 126 23.01 1.90 0.03
CA ASP A 126 21.67 2.42 -0.28
C ASP A 126 20.68 2.14 0.84
N LEU A 127 20.71 0.93 1.43
CA LEU A 127 19.85 0.58 2.57
C LEU A 127 20.11 1.48 3.78
N VAL A 128 21.39 1.69 4.12
CA VAL A 128 21.75 2.56 5.25
C VAL A 128 21.34 4.00 4.96
N GLY A 129 21.59 4.49 3.74
CA GLY A 129 21.21 5.84 3.35
C GLY A 129 19.70 6.07 3.31
N PHE A 130 18.94 5.07 2.88
CA PHE A 130 17.47 5.07 2.99
C PHE A 130 17.03 5.22 4.45
N TYR A 131 17.53 4.36 5.34
CA TYR A 131 17.16 4.39 6.75
C TYR A 131 17.59 5.67 7.47
N GLU A 132 18.73 6.24 7.11
CA GLU A 132 19.15 7.56 7.59
C GLU A 132 18.18 8.66 7.15
N ALA A 133 17.75 8.66 5.88
CA ALA A 133 16.83 9.65 5.35
C ALA A 133 15.43 9.58 6.00
N ILE A 134 14.93 8.37 6.30
CA ILE A 134 13.61 8.19 6.91
C ILE A 134 13.63 8.14 8.44
N ALA A 135 14.80 8.13 9.09
CA ALA A 135 14.92 7.98 10.53
C ALA A 135 14.05 8.96 11.34
N PRO A 136 13.93 10.26 10.99
CA PRO A 136 13.05 11.19 11.70
C PRO A 136 11.57 10.79 11.69
N HIS A 137 11.11 10.15 10.61
CA HIS A 137 9.72 9.69 10.44
C HIS A 137 9.50 8.29 11.02
N LEU A 138 10.51 7.43 10.97
CA LEU A 138 10.43 6.06 11.48
C LEU A 138 10.51 6.01 13.01
N LEU A 139 11.37 6.85 13.61
CA LEU A 139 11.67 6.79 15.04
C LEU A 139 10.45 6.91 15.98
N PRO A 140 9.45 7.78 15.74
CA PRO A 140 8.23 7.84 16.56
C PRO A 140 7.48 6.51 16.62
N HIS A 141 7.62 5.65 15.61
CA HIS A 141 6.96 4.34 15.56
C HIS A 141 7.78 3.22 16.20
N LEU A 142 9.07 3.44 16.49
CA LEU A 142 9.99 2.48 17.12
C LEU A 142 10.23 2.76 18.60
N ARG A 143 10.40 4.04 18.96
CA ARG A 143 10.75 4.45 20.32
C ARG A 143 9.67 4.01 21.31
N GLY A 144 10.11 3.50 22.45
CA GLY A 144 9.22 3.03 23.51
C GLY A 144 8.59 1.67 23.24
N ARG A 145 8.93 0.99 22.14
CA ARG A 145 8.31 -0.29 21.76
C ARG A 145 9.33 -1.41 21.68
N PRO A 146 8.97 -2.62 22.15
CA PRO A 146 9.71 -3.82 21.81
C PRO A 146 9.77 -4.01 20.30
N VAL A 147 10.95 -4.33 19.80
CA VAL A 147 11.21 -4.55 18.39
C VAL A 147 11.85 -5.91 18.17
N ALA A 148 11.46 -6.55 17.07
CA ALA A 148 12.19 -7.65 16.49
C ALA A 148 12.75 -7.24 15.12
N LEU A 149 13.92 -7.74 14.80
CA LEU A 149 14.70 -7.30 13.65
C LEU A 149 14.86 -8.46 12.67
N VAL A 150 14.60 -8.21 11.39
CA VAL A 150 14.94 -9.17 10.33
C VAL A 150 16.27 -8.76 9.72
N ARG A 151 17.24 -9.67 9.74
CA ARG A 151 18.58 -9.44 9.22
C ARG A 151 18.83 -10.30 8.00
N GLY A 152 19.38 -9.70 6.94
CA GLY A 152 19.84 -10.40 5.75
C GLY A 152 21.35 -10.21 5.54
N PRO A 153 22.21 -10.93 6.27
CA PRO A 153 23.67 -10.80 6.15
C PRO A 153 24.20 -11.10 4.76
N THR A 154 23.50 -11.87 3.93
CA THR A 154 23.86 -12.20 2.54
C THR A 154 22.92 -11.57 1.50
N GLY A 155 21.98 -10.70 1.92
CA GLY A 155 20.97 -10.09 1.05
C GLY A 155 19.58 -10.71 1.24
N ILE A 156 18.59 -10.22 0.49
CA ILE A 156 17.17 -10.60 0.63
C ILE A 156 16.83 -11.98 0.05
N ASP A 157 17.68 -12.52 -0.82
CA ASP A 157 17.52 -13.86 -1.41
C ASP A 157 18.30 -14.93 -0.63
N GLY A 158 19.07 -14.52 0.38
CA GLY A 158 19.81 -15.39 1.28
C GLY A 158 19.03 -15.75 2.54
N GLU A 159 19.73 -16.29 3.54
CA GLU A 159 19.14 -16.61 4.84
C GLU A 159 18.78 -15.33 5.62
N LEU A 160 17.53 -15.28 6.08
CA LEU A 160 16.99 -14.19 6.89
C LEU A 160 16.87 -14.63 8.35
N PHE A 161 17.44 -13.83 9.26
CA PHE A 161 17.45 -14.13 10.69
C PHE A 161 16.52 -13.20 11.45
N PHE A 162 15.66 -13.79 12.28
CA PHE A 162 14.78 -13.05 13.16
C PHE A 162 15.44 -12.87 14.53
N GLN A 163 15.75 -11.63 14.90
CA GLN A 163 16.43 -11.29 16.15
C GLN A 163 15.48 -10.51 17.08
N LYS A 164 15.01 -11.17 18.15
CA LYS A 164 14.18 -10.56 19.21
C LYS A 164 14.99 -10.11 20.43
N HIS A 165 16.17 -10.71 20.62
CA HIS A 165 16.96 -10.63 21.84
C HIS A 165 18.39 -10.15 21.57
N ALA A 166 19.07 -9.67 22.60
CA ALA A 166 20.40 -9.04 22.51
C ALA A 166 21.59 -10.02 22.42
N GLU A 167 21.37 -11.28 22.05
CA GLU A 167 22.22 -12.40 22.48
C GLU A 167 23.61 -12.50 21.85
N THR A 168 23.86 -11.96 20.64
CA THR A 168 25.17 -12.17 19.96
C THR A 168 25.81 -10.90 19.40
N ILE A 169 25.02 -9.92 18.96
CA ILE A 169 25.54 -8.66 18.38
C ILE A 169 24.79 -7.50 19.02
N LYS A 170 25.51 -6.72 19.85
CA LYS A 170 25.00 -5.46 20.40
C LYS A 170 24.98 -4.43 19.29
N ILE A 171 23.77 -4.05 18.87
CA ILE A 171 23.59 -2.94 17.95
C ILE A 171 23.82 -1.65 18.75
N PRO A 172 24.78 -0.78 18.37
CA PRO A 172 25.01 0.47 19.08
C PRO A 172 23.74 1.32 19.18
N GLY A 173 23.42 1.79 20.38
CA GLY A 173 22.28 2.67 20.64
C GLY A 173 20.93 1.98 20.82
N THR A 174 20.87 0.64 20.80
CA THR A 174 19.67 -0.10 21.17
C THR A 174 19.57 -0.29 22.67
N ASN A 175 18.37 -0.18 23.21
CA ASN A 175 18.12 -0.48 24.62
C ASN A 175 17.72 -1.94 24.76
N VAL A 176 18.16 -2.55 25.86
CA VAL A 176 17.61 -3.82 26.35
C VAL A 176 16.49 -3.48 27.32
N LEU A 177 15.31 -4.01 27.08
CA LEU A 177 14.13 -3.77 27.91
C LEU A 177 14.10 -4.70 29.12
N ASP A 178 13.29 -4.37 30.13
CA ASP A 178 13.12 -5.22 31.31
C ASP A 178 12.57 -6.61 30.91
N ALA A 179 13.17 -7.67 31.45
CA ALA A 179 12.76 -9.05 31.20
C ALA A 179 11.32 -9.32 31.69
N SER A 180 10.85 -8.58 32.71
CA SER A 180 9.51 -8.73 33.26
C SER A 180 8.41 -8.37 32.26
N LEU A 181 8.72 -7.61 31.20
CA LEU A 181 7.77 -7.27 30.14
C LEU A 181 7.32 -8.49 29.35
N TRP A 182 8.08 -9.59 29.40
CA TRP A 182 7.69 -10.87 28.82
C TRP A 182 8.21 -12.01 29.69
N ALA A 183 7.49 -12.25 30.79
CA ALA A 183 7.87 -13.27 31.77
C ALA A 183 8.06 -14.64 31.11
N GLY A 184 9.18 -15.30 31.43
CA GLY A 184 9.56 -16.59 30.83
C GLY A 184 10.37 -16.48 29.54
N HIS A 185 10.68 -15.27 29.07
CA HIS A 185 11.45 -15.04 27.85
C HIS A 185 12.67 -14.14 28.08
N PRO A 186 13.68 -14.20 27.19
CA PRO A 186 14.80 -13.29 27.27
C PRO A 186 14.38 -11.83 27.04
N PRO A 187 15.16 -10.86 27.57
CA PRO A 187 14.89 -9.42 27.37
C PRO A 187 14.67 -9.02 25.92
N LEU A 188 13.69 -8.15 25.71
CA LEU A 188 13.35 -7.58 24.40
C LEU A 188 14.27 -6.40 24.05
N LEU A 189 14.27 -6.01 22.77
CA LEU A 189 15.06 -4.88 22.26
C LEU A 189 14.18 -3.65 21.99
N GLU A 190 14.75 -2.44 22.11
CA GLU A 190 14.14 -1.18 21.68
C GLU A 190 15.12 -0.36 20.84
N ILE A 191 14.61 0.26 19.77
CA ILE A 191 15.34 1.28 18.97
C ILE A 191 14.87 2.67 19.42
N ALA A 192 15.68 3.38 20.20
CA ALA A 192 15.28 4.66 20.80
C ALA A 192 15.87 5.92 20.13
N SER A 193 16.77 5.76 19.16
CA SER A 193 17.48 6.86 18.50
C SER A 193 17.65 6.66 16.99
N GLN A 194 17.88 7.74 16.25
CA GLN A 194 18.20 7.68 14.82
C GLN A 194 19.51 6.93 14.58
N THR A 195 20.51 7.15 15.45
CA THR A 195 21.79 6.42 15.42
C THR A 195 21.59 4.92 15.50
N ALA A 196 20.66 4.44 16.33
CA ALA A 196 20.36 3.02 16.47
C ALA A 196 19.69 2.43 15.21
N ILE A 197 18.83 3.20 14.52
CA ILE A 197 18.25 2.80 13.23
C ILE A 197 19.36 2.59 12.19
N VAL A 198 20.26 3.56 12.06
CA VAL A 198 21.37 3.51 11.10
C VAL A 198 22.36 2.40 11.46
N ALA A 199 22.66 2.21 12.75
CA ALA A 199 23.52 1.13 13.23
C ALA A 199 22.92 -0.27 12.97
N ALA A 200 21.60 -0.42 13.12
CA ALA A 200 20.88 -1.64 12.77
C ALA A 200 21.01 -1.95 11.27
N ALA A 201 20.78 -0.96 10.40
CA ALA A 201 20.94 -1.12 8.95
C ALA A 201 22.38 -1.50 8.57
N GLN A 202 23.39 -0.91 9.22
CA GLN A 202 24.81 -1.26 9.06
C GLN A 202 25.11 -2.72 9.46
N LEU A 203 24.29 -3.31 10.33
CA LEU A 203 24.35 -4.72 10.71
C LEU A 203 23.39 -5.61 9.89
N ASN A 204 22.97 -5.10 8.72
CA ASN A 204 22.12 -5.75 7.73
C ASN A 204 20.69 -6.01 8.23
N VAL A 205 20.18 -5.19 9.15
CA VAL A 205 18.75 -5.19 9.47
C VAL A 205 17.99 -4.58 8.29
N ILE A 206 17.10 -5.37 7.72
CA ILE A 206 16.28 -5.01 6.56
C ILE A 206 14.89 -4.60 7.03
N GLU A 207 14.36 -5.20 8.11
CA GLU A 207 13.02 -4.92 8.60
C GLU A 207 12.99 -4.71 10.13
N PHE A 208 12.12 -3.80 10.56
CA PHE A 208 11.82 -3.51 11.97
C PHE A 208 10.37 -3.90 12.28
N HIS A 209 10.19 -4.85 13.19
CA HIS A 209 8.88 -5.37 13.59
C HIS A 209 8.58 -4.97 15.03
N THR A 210 7.72 -3.97 15.19
CA THR A 210 7.38 -3.45 16.53
C THR A 210 6.11 -4.06 17.08
N TRP A 211 6.06 -4.19 18.39
CA TRP A 211 4.80 -4.51 19.08
C TRP A 211 3.80 -3.35 18.98
N ASN A 212 2.51 -3.67 19.16
CA ASN A 212 1.43 -2.68 19.17
C ASN A 212 1.21 -2.01 20.53
N ALA A 213 2.00 -2.39 21.53
CA ALA A 213 2.05 -1.76 22.85
C ALA A 213 3.39 -1.06 23.06
N THR A 214 3.47 -0.26 24.13
CA THR A 214 4.70 0.40 24.58
C THR A 214 5.25 -0.32 25.81
N LYS A 215 6.54 -0.18 26.08
CA LYS A 215 7.20 -0.77 27.26
C LYS A 215 6.61 -0.30 28.60
N SER A 216 5.99 0.88 28.63
CA SER A 216 5.32 1.41 29.84
C SER A 216 3.92 0.82 30.06
N ALA A 217 3.33 0.20 29.04
CA ALA A 217 1.98 -0.33 29.08
C ALA A 217 1.85 -1.55 28.17
N ILE A 218 2.66 -2.59 28.44
CA ILE A 218 2.86 -3.72 27.52
C ILE A 218 1.57 -4.51 27.23
N ASP A 219 0.66 -4.57 28.20
CA ASP A 219 -0.65 -5.25 28.09
C ASP A 219 -1.77 -4.36 27.55
N LYS A 220 -1.46 -3.10 27.19
CA LYS A 220 -2.41 -2.11 26.69
C LYS A 220 -1.93 -1.55 25.35
N PRO A 221 -2.24 -2.23 24.22
CA PRO A 221 -1.87 -1.71 22.91
C PRO A 221 -2.53 -0.37 22.64
N ASP A 222 -1.78 0.55 22.05
CA ASP A 222 -2.21 1.91 21.69
C ASP A 222 -2.48 2.06 20.17
N ARG A 223 -2.33 0.96 19.42
CA ARG A 223 -2.67 0.86 18.00
C ARG A 223 -3.11 -0.55 17.64
N VAL A 224 -3.89 -0.66 16.56
CA VAL A 224 -4.32 -1.93 15.97
C VAL A 224 -3.93 -1.96 14.50
N ILE A 225 -3.46 -3.10 14.03
CA ILE A 225 -3.08 -3.30 12.64
C ILE A 225 -4.00 -4.36 12.07
N PHE A 226 -4.70 -4.01 10.99
CA PHE A 226 -5.46 -4.95 10.19
C PHE A 226 -4.62 -5.33 8.99
N ASP A 227 -4.23 -6.60 8.91
CA ASP A 227 -3.48 -7.15 7.78
C ASP A 227 -4.45 -7.76 6.78
N LEU A 228 -4.61 -7.08 5.64
CA LEU A 228 -5.46 -7.56 4.57
C LEU A 228 -4.61 -8.41 3.62
N ASP A 229 -4.69 -9.72 3.82
CA ASP A 229 -4.02 -10.73 3.01
C ASP A 229 -4.96 -11.25 1.90
N PRO A 230 -4.58 -11.12 0.61
CA PRO A 230 -5.33 -11.77 -0.45
C PRO A 230 -5.11 -13.29 -0.40
N GLY A 231 -6.20 -14.04 -0.36
CA GLY A 231 -6.17 -15.47 -0.68
C GLY A 231 -5.75 -15.73 -2.13
N ASP A 232 -5.43 -16.99 -2.44
CA ASP A 232 -5.04 -17.39 -3.80
C ASP A 232 -6.13 -17.03 -4.82
N GLY A 233 -5.72 -16.35 -5.89
CA GLY A 233 -6.63 -15.93 -6.96
C GLY A 233 -7.52 -14.73 -6.65
N VAL A 234 -7.40 -14.09 -5.48
CA VAL A 234 -8.15 -12.87 -5.15
C VAL A 234 -7.69 -11.72 -6.05
N PRO A 235 -8.59 -11.11 -6.84
CA PRO A 235 -8.24 -9.96 -7.66
C PRO A 235 -7.85 -8.75 -6.80
N TRP A 236 -6.88 -7.97 -7.28
CA TRP A 236 -6.43 -6.75 -6.60
C TRP A 236 -7.57 -5.79 -6.24
N ARG A 237 -8.61 -5.72 -7.07
CA ARG A 237 -9.77 -4.87 -6.80
C ARG A 237 -10.49 -5.24 -5.50
N HIS A 238 -10.59 -6.53 -5.17
CA HIS A 238 -11.19 -6.95 -3.91
C HIS A 238 -10.35 -6.51 -2.70
N MET A 239 -9.03 -6.35 -2.86
CA MET A 239 -8.18 -5.77 -1.81
C MET A 239 -8.49 -4.30 -1.57
N LEU A 240 -8.77 -3.54 -2.64
CA LEU A 240 -9.19 -2.14 -2.54
C LEU A 240 -10.58 -2.05 -1.87
N ASP A 241 -11.52 -2.89 -2.28
CA ASP A 241 -12.86 -2.93 -1.71
C ASP A 241 -12.81 -3.30 -0.21
N ALA A 242 -11.99 -4.29 0.17
CA ALA A 242 -11.77 -4.69 1.56
C ALA A 242 -11.13 -3.58 2.40
N ALA A 243 -10.12 -2.89 1.85
CA ALA A 243 -9.47 -1.77 2.54
C ALA A 243 -10.44 -0.59 2.75
N MET A 244 -11.25 -0.27 1.73
CA MET A 244 -12.30 0.76 1.83
C MET A 244 -13.37 0.38 2.84
N LEU A 245 -13.85 -0.86 2.82
CA LEU A 245 -14.85 -1.35 3.79
C LEU A 245 -14.32 -1.28 5.22
N THR A 246 -13.07 -1.72 5.43
CA THR A 246 -12.41 -1.65 6.73
C THR A 246 -12.30 -0.19 7.19
N LYS A 247 -11.89 0.72 6.29
CA LYS A 247 -11.83 2.15 6.60
C LYS A 247 -13.20 2.70 6.99
N THR A 248 -14.24 2.44 6.23
CA THR A 248 -15.61 2.89 6.54
C THR A 248 -16.04 2.39 7.92
N MET A 249 -15.82 1.12 8.23
CA MET A 249 -16.15 0.56 9.55
C MET A 249 -15.37 1.27 10.67
N LEU A 250 -14.09 1.53 10.49
CA LEU A 250 -13.27 2.23 11.48
C LEU A 250 -13.71 3.69 11.64
N ASP A 251 -14.07 4.37 10.55
CA ASP A 251 -14.57 5.74 10.59
C ASP A 251 -15.93 5.83 11.33
N GLU A 252 -16.84 4.86 11.12
CA GLU A 252 -18.11 4.74 11.85
C GLU A 252 -17.91 4.47 13.36
N LEU A 253 -16.81 3.80 13.73
CA LEU A 253 -16.41 3.60 15.12
C LEU A 253 -15.68 4.84 15.71
N GLY A 254 -15.52 5.92 14.94
CA GLY A 254 -14.80 7.13 15.37
C GLY A 254 -13.29 6.94 15.48
N LEU A 255 -12.72 5.90 14.87
CA LEU A 255 -11.30 5.57 14.96
C LEU A 255 -10.50 6.21 13.82
N VAL A 256 -9.35 6.79 14.15
CA VAL A 256 -8.44 7.33 13.13
C VAL A 256 -7.69 6.18 12.46
N SER A 257 -7.84 6.05 11.15
CA SER A 257 -7.24 4.96 10.36
C SER A 257 -6.33 5.47 9.24
N PHE A 258 -5.22 4.79 9.05
CA PHE A 258 -4.23 5.06 8.00
C PHE A 258 -3.98 3.82 7.14
N LEU A 259 -3.79 4.01 5.84
CA LEU A 259 -3.41 2.94 4.92
C LEU A 259 -1.90 2.91 4.73
N LYS A 260 -1.31 1.72 4.84
CA LYS A 260 0.10 1.43 4.53
C LYS A 260 0.18 0.16 3.70
N THR A 261 0.94 0.15 2.61
CA THR A 261 1.22 -1.11 1.89
C THR A 261 2.33 -1.89 2.58
N SER A 262 2.29 -3.22 2.52
CA SER A 262 3.24 -4.13 3.18
C SER A 262 4.61 -4.18 2.51
N GLY A 263 4.66 -3.92 1.20
CA GLY A 263 5.88 -4.10 0.41
C GLY A 263 6.18 -5.55 -0.01
N GLY A 264 5.22 -6.48 0.17
CA GLY A 264 5.39 -7.91 -0.19
C GLY A 264 5.65 -8.18 -1.69
N LYS A 265 6.38 -9.26 -1.98
CA LYS A 265 6.95 -9.62 -3.31
C LYS A 265 5.97 -10.22 -4.34
N ARG A 266 4.69 -10.49 -4.05
CA ARG A 266 3.78 -11.03 -5.09
C ARG A 266 3.00 -9.89 -5.78
N PRO A 267 2.83 -9.93 -7.12
CA PRO A 267 1.96 -8.99 -7.84
C PRO A 267 0.52 -8.93 -7.28
N ALA A 268 0.08 -10.02 -6.62
CA ALA A 268 -1.18 -10.13 -5.90
C ALA A 268 -1.10 -9.79 -4.39
N CYS A 269 0.07 -9.80 -3.75
CA CYS A 269 0.23 -9.59 -2.30
C CYS A 269 0.96 -8.28 -1.97
N ARG A 270 0.48 -7.16 -2.51
CA ARG A 270 0.68 -5.87 -1.82
C ARG A 270 -0.34 -5.81 -0.69
N CYS A 271 -0.07 -6.46 0.43
CA CYS A 271 -1.01 -6.43 1.56
C CYS A 271 -1.20 -4.96 1.98
N ALA A 272 -2.45 -4.55 2.11
CA ALA A 272 -2.78 -3.25 2.66
C ALA A 272 -2.89 -3.43 4.18
N HIS A 273 -1.91 -2.90 4.90
CA HIS A 273 -2.05 -2.70 6.34
C HIS A 273 -2.89 -1.45 6.56
N CYS A 274 -4.12 -1.61 7.01
CA CYS A 274 -4.82 -0.50 7.65
C CYS A 274 -4.30 -0.42 9.09
N ALA A 275 -3.41 0.53 9.36
CA ALA A 275 -3.03 0.87 10.72
C ALA A 275 -4.12 1.77 11.31
N GLY A 276 -5.00 1.19 12.14
CA GLY A 276 -5.88 1.95 12.99
C GLY A 276 -5.08 2.51 14.16
N THR A 277 -4.98 3.83 14.26
CA THR A 277 -4.55 4.46 15.52
C THR A 277 -5.83 4.71 16.30
N ALA A 278 -6.13 3.82 17.25
CA ALA A 278 -7.20 4.06 18.21
C ALA A 278 -6.69 5.12 19.20
N VAL A 279 -6.92 6.40 18.89
CA VAL A 279 -6.87 7.45 19.92
C VAL A 279 -8.27 7.48 20.53
N ASP A 280 -8.33 7.01 21.77
CA ASP A 280 -9.55 6.69 22.51
C ASP A 280 -10.59 7.82 22.59
N HIS A 281 -11.87 7.42 22.52
CA HIS A 281 -13.03 7.90 23.31
C HIS A 281 -14.00 6.74 23.66
N GLY A 282 -13.59 5.46 23.54
CA GLY A 282 -14.39 4.29 23.90
C GLY A 282 -13.54 3.05 24.25
N GLU A 283 -13.44 2.73 25.55
CA GLU A 283 -12.66 1.60 26.11
C GLU A 283 -13.09 0.19 25.59
N GLU A 284 -14.25 0.07 24.94
CA GLU A 284 -14.92 -1.20 24.66
C GLU A 284 -14.32 -1.99 23.48
N VAL A 285 -13.80 -1.32 22.45
CA VAL A 285 -13.22 -1.98 21.26
C VAL A 285 -11.85 -2.59 21.58
N LEU A 286 -11.05 -1.91 22.42
CA LEU A 286 -9.75 -2.41 22.88
C LEU A 286 -9.90 -3.59 23.84
N ALA A 287 -10.97 -3.64 24.66
CA ALA A 287 -11.25 -4.76 25.55
C ALA A 287 -11.48 -6.08 24.80
N ARG A 288 -12.17 -6.04 23.65
CA ARG A 288 -12.33 -7.21 22.76
C ARG A 288 -11.04 -7.63 22.06
N CYS A 289 -10.15 -6.69 21.73
CA CYS A 289 -8.83 -7.03 21.19
C CYS A 289 -7.92 -7.70 22.24
N ARG A 290 -8.04 -7.33 23.53
CA ARG A 290 -7.29 -7.94 24.63
C ARG A 290 -7.57 -9.44 24.78
N SER A 291 -8.79 -9.92 24.53
CA SER A 291 -9.11 -11.36 24.62
C SER A 291 -8.52 -12.20 23.48
N SER A 292 -8.11 -11.58 22.37
CA SER A 292 -7.59 -12.27 21.18
C SER A 292 -6.07 -12.13 21.02
N TYR A 293 -5.40 -11.40 21.91
CA TYR A 293 -3.96 -11.17 21.87
C TYR A 293 -3.18 -12.41 22.32
N ARG A 294 -2.39 -12.98 21.40
CA ARG A 294 -1.39 -14.03 21.67
C ARG A 294 0.00 -13.41 21.46
N PRO A 295 0.87 -13.34 22.48
CA PRO A 295 2.20 -12.69 22.39
C PRO A 295 3.13 -13.28 21.32
N ASP A 296 2.82 -14.50 20.90
CA ASP A 296 3.59 -15.36 19.99
C ASP A 296 3.38 -15.01 18.51
N HIS A 297 2.35 -14.22 18.17
CA HIS A 297 2.10 -13.71 16.83
C HIS A 297 1.71 -12.23 16.88
N SER A 298 2.38 -11.39 16.08
CA SER A 298 1.89 -10.05 15.75
C SER A 298 0.43 -10.17 15.33
N ALA A 299 -0.49 -9.65 16.15
CA ALA A 299 -1.92 -9.82 15.96
C ALA A 299 -2.36 -9.25 14.61
N ALA A 300 -2.53 -10.15 13.63
CA ALA A 300 -3.36 -9.94 12.46
C ALA A 300 -4.74 -10.50 12.81
N LEU A 301 -5.73 -9.62 12.98
CA LEU A 301 -7.12 -10.04 12.90
C LEU A 301 -7.37 -10.45 11.44
N ARG A 302 -7.24 -11.75 11.17
CA ARG A 302 -7.68 -12.35 9.91
C ARG A 302 -9.20 -12.41 9.93
N PHE A 303 -9.85 -11.72 9.01
CA PHE A 303 -11.25 -11.99 8.63
C PHE A 303 -11.27 -13.02 7.51
#